data_AF-A0A171C8D1-F1
#
_entry.id   AF-A0A171C8D1-F1
#
_cell.length_a   1.000
_cell.length_b   1.000
_cell.length_c   1.000
_cell.angle_alpha   90.00
_cell.angle_beta   90.00
_cell.angle_gamma   90.00
#
_symmetry.space_group_name_H-M   'P 1'
#
loop_
_entity.id
_entity.type
_entity.pdbx_description
1 polymer ?
#
loop_
_entity_poly.entity_id
_entity_poly.type
_entity_poly.pdbx_seq_one_letter_code
_entity_poly.pdbx_strand_id
1 'polypeptide(L)' 'MAVSKTARQSPLKVDPEANQLISQGAHFLGLTKKDLKNLGDGTVEALQGLDGSLHADVILLIGLTAEEIDAVGGIDE' A
#
# COMPACT_ATOMS: atom_id res chain seq x y z
N MET A 1 24.59 -42.41 8.80
CA MET A 1 23.49 -41.41 8.76
C MET A 1 24.13 -40.02 8.75
N ALA A 2 24.17 -39.36 7.60
CA ALA A 2 24.75 -38.03 7.48
C ALA A 2 23.71 -36.99 7.89
N VAL A 3 24.00 -36.21 8.92
CA VAL A 3 23.15 -35.11 9.39
C VAL A 3 23.20 -33.99 8.33
N SER A 4 22.09 -33.78 7.64
CA SER A 4 21.89 -32.65 6.74
C SER A 4 21.93 -31.35 7.55
N LYS A 5 22.99 -30.58 7.33
CA LYS A 5 23.20 -29.25 7.89
C LYS A 5 22.03 -28.36 7.47
N THR A 6 21.11 -28.05 8.39
CA THR A 6 20.06 -27.04 8.20
C THR A 6 20.70 -25.77 7.67
N ALA A 7 20.34 -25.38 6.44
CA ALA A 7 20.73 -24.10 5.88
C ALA A 7 20.20 -23.02 6.84
N ARG A 8 21.11 -22.39 7.59
CA ARG A 8 20.79 -21.17 8.33
C ARG A 8 20.23 -20.21 7.27
N GLN A 9 18.97 -19.81 7.41
CA GLN A 9 18.43 -18.73 6.61
C GLN A 9 19.34 -17.53 6.85
N SER A 10 20.22 -17.25 5.90
CA SER A 10 20.99 -16.02 5.88
C SER A 10 20.01 -14.86 6.08
N PRO A 11 20.34 -13.84 6.90
CA PRO A 11 19.50 -12.67 7.02
C PRO A 11 19.15 -12.21 5.60
N LEU A 12 17.87 -12.31 5.22
CA LEU A 12 17.42 -11.82 3.92
C LEU A 12 17.91 -10.39 3.88
N LYS A 13 18.87 -10.10 2.99
CA LYS A 13 19.32 -8.74 2.73
C LYS A 13 18.09 -8.05 2.14
N VAL A 14 17.27 -7.50 3.03
CA VAL A 14 16.18 -6.62 2.64
C VAL A 14 16.87 -5.49 1.93
N ASP A 15 16.50 -5.31 0.66
CA ASP A 15 17.00 -4.24 -0.15
C ASP A 15 16.95 -2.92 0.66
N PRO A 16 18.06 -2.16 0.75
CA PRO A 16 18.13 -1.00 1.63
C PRO A 16 17.13 0.09 1.23
N GLU A 17 16.83 0.22 -0.05
CA GLU A 17 15.85 1.16 -0.58
C GLU A 17 14.43 0.75 -0.17
N ALA A 18 14.08 -0.53 -0.36
CA ALA A 18 12.81 -1.08 0.11
C ALA A 18 12.62 -0.90 1.63
N ASN A 19 13.69 -1.09 2.42
CA ASN A 19 13.63 -0.88 3.86
C ASN A 19 13.45 0.60 4.24
N GLN A 20 14.02 1.53 3.47
CA GLN A 20 13.78 2.97 3.65
C GLN A 20 12.34 3.34 3.32
N LEU A 21 11.80 2.86 2.20
CA LEU A 21 10.40 3.09 1.81
C LEU A 21 9.42 2.56 2.87
N ILE A 22 9.63 1.33 3.37
CA ILE A 22 8.82 0.76 4.46
C ILE A 22 8.94 1.60 5.74
N SER A 23 10.12 2.16 6.03
CA SER A 23 10.33 3.00 7.21
C SER A 23 9.56 4.33 7.09
N GLN A 24 9.62 4.95 5.92
CA GLN A 24 8.93 6.22 5.65
C GLN A 24 7.42 6.03 5.64
N GLY A 25 6.92 5.00 4.95
CA GLY A 25 5.49 4.68 4.94
C GLY A 25 4.95 4.39 6.34
N ALA A 26 5.72 3.68 7.18
CA ALA A 26 5.30 3.36 8.54
C ALA A 26 5.22 4.63 9.39
N HIS A 27 6.19 5.53 9.25
CA HIS A 27 6.19 6.82 9.93
C HIS A 27 5.01 7.69 9.51
N PHE A 28 4.74 7.80 8.21
CA PHE A 28 3.65 8.59 7.65
C PHE A 28 2.28 8.12 8.14
N LEU A 29 2.06 6.80 8.15
CA LEU A 29 0.79 6.20 8.58
C LEU A 29 0.67 6.06 10.10
N GLY A 30 1.69 6.45 10.87
CA GLY A 30 1.71 6.27 12.34
C GLY A 30 1.74 4.79 12.77
N LEU A 31 2.18 3.89 11.89
CA LEU A 31 2.22 2.45 12.10
C LEU A 31 3.64 1.98 12.42
N THR A 32 3.76 0.77 12.98
CA THR A 32 5.06 0.10 13.00
C THR A 32 5.38 -0.50 11.63
N LYS A 33 6.67 -0.68 11.31
CA LYS A 33 7.09 -1.37 10.07
C LYS A 33 6.50 -2.77 9.93
N LYS A 34 6.24 -3.44 11.05
CA LYS A 34 5.63 -4.76 11.08
C LYS A 34 4.15 -4.66 10.71
N ASP A 35 3.43 -3.71 11.29
CA ASP A 35 2.00 -3.53 11.03
C ASP A 35 1.76 -3.08 9.59
N LEU A 36 2.63 -2.23 9.05
CA LEU A 36 2.59 -1.83 7.64
C LEU A 36 2.80 -3.01 6.67
N LYS A 37 3.60 -4.02 7.04
CA LYS A 37 3.74 -5.24 6.23
C LYS A 37 2.53 -6.17 6.32
N ASN A 38 1.69 -5.98 7.33
CA ASN A 38 0.47 -6.76 7.55
C ASN A 38 -0.77 -5.98 7.11
N LEU A 39 -0.60 -4.87 6.38
CA LEU A 39 -1.70 -4.18 5.74
C LEU A 39 -2.40 -5.18 4.80
N GLY A 40 -3.69 -5.39 5.00
CA GLY A 40 -4.47 -6.26 4.11
C GLY A 40 -4.71 -5.59 2.76
N ASP A 41 -5.06 -6.40 1.75
CA ASP A 41 -5.28 -5.95 0.37
C ASP A 41 -6.25 -4.77 0.29
N GLY A 42 -7.35 -4.79 1.05
CA GLY A 42 -8.32 -3.70 1.07
C GLY A 42 -7.80 -2.37 1.63
N THR A 43 -6.76 -2.38 2.47
CA THR A 43 -6.12 -1.14 2.93
C THR A 43 -5.18 -0.59 1.87
N VAL A 44 -4.51 -1.47 1.11
CA VAL A 44 -3.67 -1.06 -0.02
C VAL A 44 -4.54 -0.48 -1.14
N GLU A 45 -5.67 -1.10 -1.46
CA GLU A 45 -6.65 -0.56 -2.42
C GLU A 45 -7.18 0.81 -1.99
N ALA A 46 -7.54 0.97 -0.71
CA ALA A 46 -7.98 2.27 -0.20
C ALA A 46 -6.89 3.35 -0.29
N LEU A 47 -5.62 2.99 -0.06
CA LEU A 47 -4.49 3.92 -0.22
C LEU A 47 -4.22 4.28 -1.69
N GLN A 48 -4.47 3.37 -2.64
CA GLN A 48 -4.37 3.66 -4.07
C GLN A 48 -5.43 4.66 -4.54
N GLY A 49 -6.61 4.65 -3.91
CA GLY A 49 -7.65 5.66 -4.14
C GLY A 49 -7.31 7.05 -3.58
N LEU A 50 -6.18 7.23 -2.89
CA LEU A 50 -5.69 8.52 -2.39
C LEU A 50 -4.49 9.00 -3.20
N ASP A 51 -4.59 8.90 -4.53
CA ASP A 51 -3.54 9.30 -5.47
C ASP A 51 -3.31 10.82 -5.57
N GLY A 52 -4.16 11.61 -4.91
CA GLY A 52 -4.11 13.07 -4.88
C GLY A 52 -4.72 13.74 -6.11
N SER A 53 -5.42 12.97 -6.96
CA SER A 53 -6.20 13.52 -8.06
C SER A 53 -7.49 14.17 -7.56
N LEU A 54 -8.00 15.15 -8.32
CA LEU A 54 -9.33 15.72 -8.08
C LEU A 54 -10.40 14.62 -8.16
N HIS A 55 -10.18 13.65 -9.04
CA HIS A 55 -11.08 12.52 -9.24
C HIS A 55 -11.24 11.65 -7.98
N ALA A 56 -10.13 11.32 -7.32
CA ALA A 56 -10.12 10.61 -6.04
C ALA A 56 -10.85 11.36 -4.92
N ASP A 57 -10.62 12.66 -4.80
CA ASP A 57 -11.27 13.49 -3.78
C ASP A 57 -12.79 13.58 -3.99
N VAL A 58 -13.23 13.70 -5.24
CA VAL A 58 -14.65 13.75 -5.59
C VAL A 58 -15.33 12.43 -5.27
N ILE A 59 -14.75 11.28 -5.65
CA ILE A 59 -15.24 9.93 -5.27
C ILE A 59 -15.46 9.83 -3.76
N LEU A 60 -14.45 10.25 -2.98
CA LEU A 60 -14.51 10.18 -1.51
C LEU A 60 -15.63 11.06 -0.93
N LEU A 61 -15.85 12.25 -1.49
CA LEU A 61 -16.82 13.21 -0.98
C LEU A 61 -18.27 12.81 -1.28
N ILE A 62 -18.54 12.30 -2.48
CA ILE A 62 -19.90 12.02 -2.94
C ILE A 62 -20.31 10.55 -2.73
N GLY A 63 -19.33 9.66 -2.52
CA GLY A 63 -19.57 8.23 -2.28
C GLY A 63 -20.01 7.45 -3.52
N LEU A 64 -19.78 7.99 -4.72
CA LEU A 64 -20.00 7.32 -6.00
C LEU A 64 -18.72 6.65 -6.48
N THR A 65 -18.84 5.52 -7.17
CA THR A 65 -17.69 4.88 -7.81
C THR A 65 -17.23 5.66 -9.05
N ALA A 66 -16.02 5.37 -9.54
CA ALA A 66 -15.49 5.98 -10.76
C ALA A 66 -16.43 5.79 -11.96
N GLU A 67 -17.02 4.60 -12.08
CA GLU A 67 -17.95 4.27 -13.16
C GLU A 67 -19.27 5.05 -13.05
N GLU A 68 -19.74 5.30 -11.81
CA GLU A 68 -20.93 6.09 -11.56
C GLU A 68 -20.71 7.57 -11.85
N ILE A 69 -19.50 8.07 -11.61
CA ILE A 69 -19.09 9.43 -11.96
C ILE A 69 -19.02 9.60 -13.49
N ASP A 70 -18.40 8.65 -14.19
CA ASP A 70 -18.35 8.66 -15.65
C ASP A 70 -19.76 8.61 -16.26
N ALA A 71 -20.68 7.85 -15.65
CA ALA A 71 -22.05 7.74 -16.10
C ALA A 71 -22.85 9.07 -16.03
N VAL A 72 -22.45 9.99 -15.15
CA VAL A 72 -23.07 11.33 -15.01
C VAL A 72 -22.32 12.45 -15.75
N GLY A 73 -21.28 12.10 -16.50
CA GLY A 73 -20.53 13.04 -17.34
C GLY A 73 -19.05 13.18 -16.98
N GLY A 74 -18.56 12.47 -15.96
CA GLY A 74 -17.15 12.50 -15.57
C GLY A 74 -16.71 13.80 -14.89
N ILE A 75 -15.40 13.97 -14.75
CA ILE A 75 -14.76 15.16 -14.18
C ILE A 75 -13.70 15.64 -15.19
N ASP A 76 -13.73 16.91 -15.58
CA ASP A 76 -12.65 17.53 -16.36
C ASP A 76 -11.51 17.90 -15.41
N GLU A 77 -10.30 17.37 -15.66
CA GLU A 77 -9.05 17.72 -14.96
C GLU A 77 -8.23 18.80 -15.69
#